data_AF-O29367-F1
#
_entry.id   AF-O29367-F1
#
_cell.length_a   1.000
_cell.length_b   1.000
_cell.length_c   1.000
_cell.angle_alpha   90.00
_cell.angle_beta   90.00
_cell.angle_gamma   90.00
#
_symmetry.space_group_name_H-M   'P 1'
#
loop_
_entity.id
_entity.type
_entity.pdbx_description
1 polymer ?
#
loop_
_entity_poly.entity_id
_entity_poly.type
_entity_poly.pdbx_seq_one_letter_code
_entity_poly.pdbx_strand_id
1 'polypeptide(L)'
;MDETVVKANRKHYYVYAAIDVERNELILMRVYTTRNYLTTKSFIKEVLEYCENKPKFVVDKAPWLVQFGESWIGIRTPNLSVREVWSNQFSLR
;
A
#
# COMPACT_ATOMS: atom_id res chain seq x y z
N MET A 1 4.76 0.53 -3.38
CA MET A 1 4.61 1.04 -2.00
C MET A 1 5.18 -0.02 -1.08
N ASP A 2 5.95 0.41 -0.10
CA ASP A 2 6.60 -0.51 0.83
C ASP A 2 6.63 0.05 2.25
N GLU A 3 6.85 -0.85 3.21
CA GLU A 3 7.03 -0.54 4.64
C GLU A 3 8.39 -1.06 5.10
N THR A 4 9.14 -0.24 5.81
CA THR A 4 10.40 -0.66 6.44
C THR A 4 10.48 -0.24 7.90
N VAL A 5 11.17 -1.06 8.70
CA VAL A 5 11.32 -0.84 10.14
C VAL A 5 12.67 -0.24 10.44
N VAL A 6 12.67 0.94 11.08
CA VAL A 6 13.87 1.60 11.60
C VAL A 6 13.87 1.49 13.12
N LYS A 7 15.01 1.08 13.70
CA LYS A 7 15.21 1.03 15.15
C LYS A 7 16.02 2.24 15.61
N ALA A 8 15.41 3.08 16.44
CA ALA A 8 16.05 4.25 17.02
C ALA A 8 15.66 4.39 18.49
N ASN A 9 16.59 4.78 19.36
CA ASN A 9 16.33 4.96 20.80
C ASN A 9 15.62 3.76 21.45
N ARG A 10 16.01 2.53 21.07
CA ARG A 10 15.41 1.26 21.50
C ARG A 10 13.91 1.09 21.17
N LYS A 11 13.36 1.93 20.28
CA LYS A 11 11.98 1.86 19.77
C LYS A 11 11.99 1.50 18.29
N HIS A 12 10.90 0.92 17.82
CA HIS A 12 10.67 0.63 16.40
C HIS A 12 9.80 1.72 15.80
N TYR A 13 10.17 2.14 14.60
CA TYR A 13 9.45 3.10 13.78
C TYR A 13 9.19 2.46 12.42
N TYR A 14 7.98 2.61 11.91
CA TYR A 14 7.53 2.01 10.67
C TYR A 14 7.44 3.11 9.62
N VAL A 15 8.30 3.04 8.62
CA VAL A 15 8.40 4.03 7.55
C VAL A 15 7.67 3.48 6.34
N TYR A 16 6.65 4.19 5.90
CA TYR A 16 5.90 3.88 4.68
C TYR A 16 6.34 4.81 3.56
N ALA A 17 6.56 4.25 2.37
CA ALA A 17 6.90 5.03 1.19
C ALA A 17 6.06 4.60 -0.02
N ALA A 18 5.55 5.59 -0.75
CA ALA A 18 4.88 5.41 -2.04
C ALA A 18 5.66 6.16 -3.12
N ILE A 19 5.97 5.46 -4.20
CA ILE A 19 6.78 5.95 -5.33
C ILE A 19 5.96 5.70 -6.60
N ASP A 20 5.90 6.69 -7.48
CA ASP A 20 5.46 6.52 -8.86
C ASP A 20 6.59 5.85 -9.65
N VAL A 21 6.34 4.63 -10.13
CA VAL A 21 7.35 3.82 -10.84
C VAL A 21 7.67 4.38 -12.22
N GLU A 22 6.68 4.97 -12.91
CA GLU A 22 6.85 5.48 -14.27
C GLU A 22 7.67 6.77 -14.26
N ARG A 23 7.42 7.63 -13.27
CA ARG A 23 8.11 8.92 -13.13
C ARG A 23 9.36 8.83 -12.25
N ASN A 24 9.53 7.74 -11.52
CA ASN A 24 10.55 7.59 -10.47
C ASN A 24 10.48 8.72 -9.42
N GLU A 25 9.25 9.09 -9.02
CA GLU A 25 8.98 10.20 -8.10
C GLU A 25 8.48 9.67 -6.76
N LEU A 26 9.04 10.18 -5.65
CA LEU A 26 8.49 9.92 -4.32
C LEU A 26 7.19 10.70 -4.15
N ILE A 27 6.08 9.99 -4.03
CA ILE A 27 4.76 10.59 -3.82
C ILE A 27 4.61 11.03 -2.36
N LEU A 28 4.87 10.10 -1.43
CA LEU A 28 4.69 10.35 0.00
C LEU A 28 5.57 9.41 0.83
N MET A 29 6.09 9.95 1.93
CA MET A 29 6.75 9.19 2.99
C MET A 29 6.21 9.59 4.35
N ARG A 30 5.87 8.61 5.19
CA ARG A 30 5.33 8.83 6.54
C ARG A 30 5.97 7.86 7.53
N VAL A 31 6.13 8.33 8.77
CA VAL A 31 6.63 7.51 9.89
C VAL A 31 5.53 7.30 10.90
N TYR A 32 5.32 6.05 11.30
CA TYR A 32 4.38 5.66 12.34
C TYR A 32 5.10 4.97 13.51
N THR A 33 4.56 5.10 14.71
CA THR A 33 5.03 4.39 15.91
C THR A 33 4.40 3.01 16.07
N THR A 34 3.39 2.69 15.26
CA THR A 34 2.69 1.41 15.24
C THR A 34 2.46 0.95 13.80
N ARG A 35 2.34 -0.37 13.61
CA ARG A 35 2.02 -0.99 12.32
C ARG A 35 0.74 -1.78 12.44
N ASN A 36 -0.32 -1.29 11.82
CA ASN A 36 -1.62 -1.97 11.80
C ASN A 36 -2.42 -1.56 10.54
N TYR A 37 -3.63 -2.11 10.43
CA TYR A 37 -4.54 -1.80 9.33
C TYR A 37 -4.91 -0.31 9.26
N LEU A 38 -5.10 0.37 10.40
CA LEU A 38 -5.50 1.78 10.43
C LEU A 38 -4.37 2.70 9.95
N THR A 39 -3.13 2.46 10.36
CA THR A 39 -1.96 3.24 9.88
C THR A 39 -1.78 3.06 8.38
N THR A 40 -1.88 1.82 7.90
CA THR A 40 -1.83 1.49 6.47
C THR A 40 -2.95 2.17 5.68
N LYS A 41 -4.19 2.10 6.17
CA LYS A 41 -5.35 2.74 5.52
C LYS A 41 -5.23 4.27 5.49
N SER A 42 -4.72 4.86 6.57
CA SER A 42 -4.48 6.32 6.64
C SER A 42 -3.43 6.75 5.63
N PHE A 43 -2.30 6.04 5.56
CA PHE A 43 -1.23 6.31 4.61
C PHE A 43 -1.74 6.27 3.16
N ILE A 44 -2.48 5.21 2.80
CA ILE A 44 -2.94 5.05 1.42
C ILE A 44 -3.99 6.10 1.04
N LYS A 45 -4.88 6.48 1.96
CA LYS A 45 -5.81 7.59 1.72
C LYS A 45 -5.07 8.86 1.34
N GLU A 46 -4.00 9.18 2.05
CA GLU A 46 -3.17 10.34 1.78
C GLU A 46 -2.43 10.23 0.44
N VAL A 47 -1.85 9.05 0.12
CA VAL A 47 -1.24 8.80 -1.20
C VAL A 47 -2.25 9.04 -2.34
N LEU A 48 -3.49 8.61 -2.16
CA LEU A 48 -4.54 8.77 -3.17
C LEU A 48 -4.94 10.23 -3.41
N GLU A 49 -4.67 11.15 -2.49
CA GLU A 49 -4.89 12.59 -2.70
C GLU A 49 -3.91 13.17 -3.74
N TYR A 50 -2.77 12.52 -3.94
CA TYR A 50 -1.75 12.91 -4.92
C TYR A 50 -1.83 12.14 -6.25
N CYS A 51 -2.62 11.07 -6.30
CA CYS A 51 -2.74 10.25 -7.51
C CYS A 51 -3.93 10.71 -8.36
N GLU A 52 -3.66 11.03 -9.62
CA GLU A 52 -4.72 11.18 -10.62
C GLU A 52 -5.24 9.79 -11.02
N ASN A 53 -6.53 9.68 -11.31
CA ASN A 53 -7.20 8.43 -11.66
C ASN A 53 -7.18 7.38 -10.54
N LYS A 54 -6.89 6.14 -10.92
CA LYS A 54 -7.30 4.92 -10.23
C LYS A 54 -6.06 4.01 -10.17
N PRO A 55 -5.04 4.37 -9.37
CA PRO A 55 -3.70 3.80 -9.47
C PRO A 55 -3.69 2.29 -9.18
N LYS A 56 -2.68 1.61 -9.74
CA LYS A 56 -2.37 0.21 -9.41
C LYS A 56 -1.25 0.20 -8.38
N PHE A 57 -1.47 -0.46 -7.25
CA PHE A 57 -0.47 -0.55 -6.19
C PHE A 57 0.35 -1.83 -6.36
N VAL A 58 1.68 -1.70 -6.45
CA VAL A 58 2.61 -2.82 -6.29
C VAL A 58 3.06 -2.84 -4.83
N VAL A 59 2.78 -3.93 -4.14
CA VAL A 59 3.06 -4.16 -2.70
C VAL A 59 3.57 -5.58 -2.50
N ASP A 60 4.19 -5.84 -1.34
CA ASP A 60 4.58 -7.18 -0.92
C ASP A 60 3.37 -8.00 -0.40
N LYS A 61 3.64 -9.19 0.15
CA LYS A 61 2.62 -10.07 0.73
C LYS A 61 2.36 -9.81 2.21
N ALA A 62 2.76 -8.65 2.74
CA ALA A 62 2.56 -8.35 4.15
C ALA A 62 1.06 -8.34 4.51
N PRO A 63 0.65 -8.98 5.63
CA PRO A 63 -0.76 -9.15 5.96
C PRO A 63 -1.56 -7.83 6.01
N TRP A 64 -0.96 -6.74 6.49
CA TRP A 64 -1.64 -5.44 6.57
C TRP A 64 -1.84 -4.77 5.20
N LEU A 65 -0.94 -5.01 4.24
CA LEU A 65 -1.08 -4.52 2.86
C LEU A 65 -2.09 -5.38 2.08
N VAL A 66 -2.04 -6.69 2.28
CA VAL A 66 -3.01 -7.63 1.70
C VAL A 66 -4.41 -7.31 2.19
N GLN A 67 -4.62 -7.21 3.51
CA GLN A 67 -5.92 -6.91 4.11
C GLN A 67 -6.52 -5.57 3.63
N PHE A 68 -5.67 -4.57 3.38
CA PHE A 68 -6.10 -3.35 2.70
C PHE A 68 -6.55 -3.64 1.27
N GLY A 69 -5.73 -4.34 0.48
CA GLY A 69 -6.03 -4.69 -0.91
C GLY A 69 -7.39 -5.40 -1.02
N GLU A 70 -7.67 -6.37 -0.16
CA GLU A 70 -8.96 -7.07 -0.10
C GLU A 70 -10.13 -6.12 0.17
N SER A 71 -9.98 -5.23 1.16
CA SER A 71 -10.99 -4.23 1.49
C SER A 71 -11.21 -3.22 0.36
N TRP A 72 -10.15 -2.78 -0.32
CA TRP A 72 -10.22 -1.77 -1.37
C TRP A 72 -10.77 -2.33 -2.69
N ILE A 73 -10.38 -3.57 -3.02
CA ILE A 73 -10.96 -4.34 -4.14
C ILE A 73 -12.45 -4.58 -3.89
N GLY A 74 -12.85 -4.98 -2.68
CA GLY A 74 -14.27 -5.17 -2.33
C GLY A 74 -15.11 -3.89 -2.47
N ILE A 75 -14.51 -2.72 -2.21
CA ILE A 75 -15.18 -1.41 -2.40
C ILE A 75 -15.29 -1.04 -3.89
N ARG A 76 -14.34 -1.47 -4.73
CA ARG A 76 -14.21 -0.99 -6.12
C ARG A 76 -14.70 -1.98 -7.18
N THR A 77 -14.73 -3.27 -6.88
CA THR A 77 -15.16 -4.36 -7.76
C THR A 77 -15.93 -5.40 -6.94
N PRO A 78 -17.25 -5.22 -6.71
CA PRO A 78 -18.04 -6.09 -5.84
C PRO A 78 -18.10 -7.56 -6.29
N ASN A 79 -17.80 -7.83 -7.57
CA ASN A 79 -18.02 -9.13 -8.23
C ASN A 79 -16.73 -9.87 -8.62
N LEU A 80 -15.54 -9.40 -8.24
CA LEU A 80 -14.26 -10.07 -8.54
C LEU A 80 -13.65 -10.65 -7.28
N SER A 81 -13.18 -11.91 -7.33
CA SER A 81 -12.48 -12.49 -6.21
C SER A 81 -11.11 -11.83 -6.06
N VAL A 82 -10.72 -11.56 -4.81
CA VAL A 82 -9.40 -11.04 -4.45
C VAL A 82 -8.29 -11.83 -5.16
N ARG A 83 -8.39 -13.16 -5.20
CA ARG A 83 -7.41 -14.07 -5.83
C ARG A 83 -7.24 -13.81 -7.34
N GLU A 84 -8.30 -13.44 -8.05
CA GLU A 84 -8.22 -13.13 -9.49
C GLU A 84 -7.52 -11.79 -9.74
N VAL A 85 -7.72 -10.80 -8.87
CA VAL A 85 -7.01 -9.50 -8.97
C VAL A 85 -5.52 -9.69 -8.71
N TRP A 86 -5.15 -10.46 -7.68
CA TRP A 86 -3.74 -10.79 -7.42
C TRP A 86 -3.11 -11.62 -8.55
N SER A 87 -3.85 -12.58 -9.14
CA SER A 87 -3.33 -13.39 -10.25
C SER A 87 -3.09 -12.54 -11.51
N ASN A 88 -3.98 -11.58 -11.81
CA ASN A 88 -3.86 -10.72 -12.99
C ASN A 88 -2.83 -9.60 -12.83
N GLN A 89 -2.53 -9.17 -11.60
CA GLN A 89 -1.52 -8.14 -11.34
C GLN A 89 -0.08 -8.69 -11.42
N PHE A 90 0.09 -10.01 -11.28
CA PHE A 90 1.35 -10.73 -11.50
C PHE A 90 1.41 -11.46 -12.86
N SER A 91 0.36 -11.41 -13.69
CA SER A 91 0.31 -12.00 -15.04
C SER A 91 0.74 -11.03 -16.16
N LEU A 92 1.41 -9.92 -15.84
CA LEU A 92 2.16 -9.18 -16.85
C LEU A 92 3.46 -9.94 -17.13
N ARG A 93 3.39 -10.86 -18.10
CA ARG A 93 4.50 -11.20 -18.97
C ARG A 93 4.36 -10.41 -20.26
#